data_AF-A0A1V5VFQ6-F1
#
_entry.id   AF-A0A1V5VFQ6-F1
#
_cell.length_a   1.000
_cell.length_b   1.000
_cell.length_c   1.000
_cell.angle_alpha   90.00
_cell.angle_beta   90.00
_cell.angle_gamma   90.00
#
_symmetry.space_group_name_H-M   'P 1'
#
loop_
_entity.id
_entity.type
_entity.pdbx_description
1 polymer ?
#
loop_
_entity_poly.entity_id
_entity_poly.type
_entity_poly.pdbx_seq_one_letter_code
_entity_poly.pdbx_strand_id
1 'polypeptide(L)'
;MTENEKPFNRSAKTANRAALGGYVGIVVGSMGWLIGFAVVCLTSGNGAALARFAAPATAVSLGVAFLVIICCDYAVKLRGYGGMFQLALYGGMAWGMGLLLLLINYWIAPLIDSSPAMAKTMRDMNAVYRVDDLWAILMLSAGAIMLGIFAFMAVRVSGAKVKPGE
;
A
#
# COMPACT_ATOMS: atom_id res chain seq x y z
N MET A 1 -49.61 -8.48 3.92
CA MET A 1 -49.18 -8.47 2.50
C MET A 1 -47.79 -7.88 2.46
N THR A 2 -46.89 -8.62 1.83
CA THR A 2 -45.46 -8.75 2.13
C THR A 2 -44.58 -7.57 1.71
N GLU A 3 -43.73 -7.18 2.65
CA GLU A 3 -42.45 -6.48 2.45
C GLU A 3 -41.71 -7.01 1.22
N ASN A 4 -41.37 -6.10 0.31
CA ASN A 4 -40.45 -6.36 -0.79
C ASN A 4 -39.52 -5.15 -0.94
N GLU A 5 -38.89 -4.75 0.17
CA GLU A 5 -37.76 -3.81 0.13
C GLU A 5 -36.54 -4.54 -0.43
N LYS A 6 -36.26 -4.23 -1.70
CA LYS A 6 -35.35 -4.96 -2.59
C LYS A 6 -33.91 -5.04 -2.04
N PRO A 7 -33.25 -6.21 -2.16
CA PRO A 7 -31.87 -6.49 -1.69
C PRO A 7 -30.75 -5.67 -2.36
N PHE A 8 -31.08 -4.83 -3.34
CA PHE A 8 -30.14 -4.05 -4.14
C PHE A 8 -29.41 -2.96 -3.33
N ASN A 9 -30.06 -2.37 -2.32
CA ASN A 9 -29.49 -1.27 -1.54
C ASN A 9 -28.49 -1.74 -0.46
N ARG A 10 -28.64 -2.97 0.04
CA ARG A 10 -27.67 -3.56 1.00
C ARG A 10 -26.35 -3.89 0.33
N SER A 11 -26.36 -4.40 -0.91
CA SER A 11 -25.13 -4.76 -1.65
C SER A 11 -24.24 -3.53 -1.94
N ALA A 12 -24.84 -2.43 -2.40
CA ALA A 12 -24.11 -1.18 -2.68
C ALA A 12 -23.55 -0.52 -1.41
N LYS A 13 -24.31 -0.51 -0.30
CA LYS A 13 -23.81 -0.01 1.00
C LYS A 13 -22.66 -0.84 1.55
N THR A 14 -22.72 -2.16 1.43
CA THR A 14 -21.64 -3.05 1.89
C THR A 14 -20.38 -2.90 1.04
N ALA A 15 -20.51 -2.77 -0.29
CA ALA A 15 -19.39 -2.53 -1.19
C ALA A 15 -18.70 -1.18 -0.91
N ASN A 16 -19.46 -0.11 -0.67
CA ASN A 16 -18.90 1.20 -0.30
C ASN A 16 -18.19 1.16 1.07
N ARG A 17 -18.73 0.44 2.06
CA ARG A 17 -18.05 0.26 3.35
C ARG A 17 -16.76 -0.54 3.23
N ALA A 18 -16.74 -1.59 2.41
CA ALA A 18 -15.54 -2.38 2.16
C ALA A 18 -14.44 -1.56 1.47
N ALA A 19 -14.80 -0.73 0.50
CA ALA A 19 -13.86 0.16 -0.17
C ALA A 19 -13.30 1.25 0.76
N LEU A 20 -14.16 1.85 1.59
CA LEU A 20 -13.73 2.80 2.61
C LEU A 20 -12.75 2.14 3.59
N GLY A 21 -13.03 0.91 4.01
CA GLY A 21 -12.12 0.10 4.84
C GLY A 21 -10.77 -0.16 4.16
N GLY A 22 -10.76 -0.43 2.85
CA GLY A 22 -9.54 -0.57 2.05
C GLY A 22 -8.71 0.71 2.01
N TYR A 23 -9.34 1.86 1.74
CA TYR A 23 -8.65 3.16 1.72
C TYR A 23 -8.09 3.54 3.08
N VAL A 24 -8.89 3.39 4.14
CA VAL A 24 -8.44 3.64 5.51
C VAL A 24 -7.31 2.70 5.87
N GLY A 25 -7.40 1.42 5.51
CA GLY A 25 -6.34 0.43 5.73
C GLY A 25 -5.02 0.80 5.05
N ILE A 26 -5.05 1.29 3.80
CA ILE A 26 -3.86 1.77 3.09
C ILE A 26 -3.24 2.97 3.82
N VAL A 27 -4.06 3.96 4.20
CA VAL A 27 -3.56 5.17 4.87
C VAL A 27 -2.97 4.81 6.23
N VAL A 28 -3.71 4.07 7.06
CA VAL A 28 -3.25 3.63 8.38
C VAL A 28 -2.01 2.75 8.27
N GLY A 29 -1.96 1.81 7.33
CA GLY A 29 -0.79 0.98 7.08
C GLY A 29 0.44 1.80 6.67
N SER A 30 0.25 2.78 5.78
CA SER A 30 1.32 3.68 5.32
C SER A 30 1.84 4.62 6.41
N MET A 31 1.03 4.94 7.43
CA MET A 31 1.48 5.73 8.58
C MET A 31 2.03 4.86 9.72
N GLY A 32 1.55 3.64 9.89
CA GLY A 32 1.92 2.75 11.00
C GLY A 32 3.42 2.47 11.06
N TRP A 33 4.06 2.28 9.92
CA TRP A 33 5.51 2.04 9.88
C TRP A 33 6.33 3.30 10.20
N LEU A 34 5.85 4.50 9.83
CA LEU A 34 6.48 5.78 10.20
C LEU A 34 6.41 6.01 11.71
N ILE A 35 5.28 5.66 12.34
CA ILE A 35 5.12 5.72 13.79
C ILE A 35 6.11 4.77 14.46
N GLY A 36 6.22 3.53 13.98
CA GLY A 36 7.20 2.56 14.48
C GLY A 36 8.64 3.08 14.38
N PHE A 37 9.01 3.62 13.22
CA PHE A 37 10.33 4.21 13.00
C PHE A 37 10.59 5.44 13.91
N ALA A 38 9.59 6.30 14.10
CA ALA A 38 9.67 7.45 14.99
C ALA A 38 9.90 7.03 16.45
N VAL A 39 9.19 6.02 16.93
CA VAL A 39 9.36 5.48 18.29
C VAL A 39 10.79 4.96 18.48
N VAL A 40 11.32 4.21 17.52
CA VAL A 40 12.71 3.70 17.58
C VAL A 40 13.73 4.85 17.59
N CYS A 41 13.54 5.88 16.77
CA CYS A 41 14.46 7.03 16.74
C CYS A 41 14.41 7.88 18.01
N LEU A 42 13.23 8.03 18.62
CA LEU A 42 13.05 8.76 19.87
C LEU A 42 13.65 8.00 21.06
N THR A 43 13.39 6.69 21.14
CA THR A 43 13.93 5.83 22.20
C THR A 43 15.45 5.70 22.12
N SER A 44 16.03 5.72 20.92
CA SER A 44 17.49 5.70 20.72
C SER A 44 18.16 7.08 20.88
N GLY A 45 17.41 8.15 21.15
CA GLY A 45 17.93 9.51 21.29
C GLY A 45 18.47 10.14 20.00
N ASN A 46 18.15 9.58 18.83
CA ASN A 46 18.71 9.99 17.54
C ASN A 46 17.69 10.77 16.69
N GLY A 47 17.15 11.86 17.25
CA GLY A 47 16.12 12.69 16.60
C GLY A 47 16.58 13.35 15.29
N ALA A 48 17.90 13.53 15.09
CA ALA A 48 18.46 14.07 13.85
C ALA A 48 18.29 13.09 12.67
N ALA A 49 18.40 11.78 12.92
CA ALA A 49 18.11 10.76 11.91
C ALA A 49 16.61 10.77 11.56
N LEU A 50 15.73 10.91 12.56
CA LEU A 50 14.29 11.00 12.32
C LEU A 50 13.95 12.12 11.32
N ALA A 51 14.47 13.33 11.52
CA ALA A 51 14.17 14.46 10.64
C ALA A 51 14.67 14.27 9.20
N ARG A 52 15.86 13.66 9.02
CA ARG A 52 16.45 13.45 7.68
C ARG A 52 15.74 12.36 6.89
N PHE A 53 15.28 11.31 7.55
CA PHE A 53 14.74 10.13 6.88
C PHE A 53 13.21 10.08 6.88
N ALA A 54 12.54 10.75 7.83
CA ALA A 54 11.08 10.82 7.85
C ALA A 54 10.53 11.49 6.59
N ALA A 55 11.11 12.60 6.13
CA ALA A 55 10.61 13.30 4.95
C ALA A 55 10.58 12.42 3.67
N PRO A 56 11.70 11.80 3.23
CA PRO A 56 11.68 10.95 2.05
C PRO A 56 10.88 9.65 2.25
N ALA A 57 10.93 9.04 3.43
CA ALA A 57 10.11 7.88 3.78
C ALA A 57 8.61 8.17 3.67
N THR A 58 8.19 9.32 4.19
CA THR A 58 6.79 9.77 4.16
C THR A 58 6.38 10.09 2.72
N ALA A 59 7.24 10.75 1.95
CA ALA A 59 6.98 11.05 0.54
C ALA A 59 6.78 9.78 -0.29
N VAL A 60 7.65 8.77 -0.11
CA VAL A 60 7.51 7.47 -0.78
C VAL A 60 6.23 6.76 -0.35
N SER A 61 5.95 6.70 0.95
CA SER A 61 4.75 6.02 1.49
C SER A 61 3.45 6.66 1.02
N LEU A 62 3.39 7.99 1.05
CA LEU A 62 2.25 8.74 0.51
C LEU A 62 2.15 8.56 -0.99
N GLY A 63 3.25 8.62 -1.74
CA GLY A 63 3.26 8.40 -3.18
C GLY A 63 2.70 7.02 -3.56
N VAL A 64 3.12 5.97 -2.86
CA VAL A 64 2.59 4.62 -3.03
C VAL A 64 1.09 4.58 -2.67
N ALA A 65 0.70 5.11 -1.51
CA ALA A 65 -0.69 5.12 -1.07
C ALA A 65 -1.60 5.85 -2.09
N PHE A 66 -1.18 7.02 -2.58
CA PHE A 66 -1.87 7.77 -3.61
C PHE A 66 -2.00 6.98 -4.91
N LEU A 67 -0.93 6.32 -5.35
CA LEU A 67 -0.96 5.48 -6.56
C LEU A 67 -1.99 4.36 -6.42
N VAL A 68 -2.00 3.64 -5.29
CA VAL A 68 -2.97 2.58 -5.04
C VAL A 68 -4.40 3.11 -5.00
N ILE A 69 -4.63 4.26 -4.35
CA ILE A 69 -5.94 4.92 -4.30
C ILE A 69 -6.41 5.29 -5.71
N ILE A 70 -5.54 5.87 -6.55
CA ILE A 70 -5.86 6.24 -7.92
C ILE A 70 -6.21 4.99 -8.75
N CYS A 71 -5.44 3.92 -8.65
CA CYS A 71 -5.75 2.66 -9.35
C CYS A 71 -7.09 2.08 -8.90
N CYS A 72 -7.38 2.11 -7.60
CA CYS A 72 -8.64 1.63 -7.04
C CYS A 72 -9.83 2.50 -7.49
N ASP A 73 -9.72 3.82 -7.44
CA ASP A 73 -10.77 4.74 -7.91
C ASP A 73 -11.04 4.56 -9.41
N TYR A 74 -9.98 4.37 -10.21
CA TYR A 74 -10.10 4.08 -11.63
C TYR A 74 -10.79 2.73 -11.88
N ALA A 75 -10.46 1.69 -11.11
CA ALA A 75 -11.12 0.39 -11.18
C ALA A 75 -12.63 0.49 -10.89
N VAL A 76 -12.99 1.24 -9.85
CA VAL A 76 -14.39 1.47 -9.45
C VAL A 76 -15.16 2.22 -10.53
N LYS A 77 -14.57 3.26 -11.14
CA LYS A 77 -15.20 4.01 -12.24
C LYS A 77 -15.42 3.17 -13.50
N LEU A 78 -14.55 2.18 -13.77
CA LEU A 78 -14.63 1.35 -14.97
C LEU A 78 -15.62 0.18 -14.86
N ARG A 79 -15.60 -0.56 -13.75
CA ARG A 79 -16.41 -1.79 -13.58
C ARG A 79 -17.09 -1.93 -12.21
N GLY A 80 -17.00 -0.92 -11.35
CA GLY A 80 -17.52 -0.98 -9.98
C GLY A 80 -16.64 -1.78 -9.02
N TYR A 81 -17.14 -2.00 -7.81
CA TYR A 81 -16.46 -2.76 -6.74
C TYR A 81 -16.51 -4.26 -7.01
N GLY A 82 -15.63 -4.74 -7.89
CA GLY A 82 -15.50 -6.15 -8.26
C GLY A 82 -14.05 -6.61 -8.36
N GLY A 83 -13.79 -7.65 -9.16
CA GLY A 83 -12.46 -8.25 -9.28
C GLY A 83 -11.35 -7.27 -9.70
N MET A 84 -11.64 -6.25 -10.52
CA MET A 84 -10.65 -5.23 -10.88
C MET A 84 -10.23 -4.34 -9.70
N PHE A 85 -11.16 -4.03 -8.78
CA PHE A 85 -10.84 -3.27 -7.57
C PHE A 85 -9.93 -4.10 -6.65
N GLN A 86 -10.24 -5.38 -6.46
CA GLN A 86 -9.39 -6.29 -5.67
C GLN A 86 -8.01 -6.44 -6.30
N LEU A 87 -7.92 -6.57 -7.63
CA LEU A 87 -6.65 -6.68 -8.32
C LEU A 87 -5.78 -5.41 -8.16
N ALA A 88 -6.39 -4.22 -8.28
CA ALA A 88 -5.71 -2.95 -8.05
C ALA A 88 -5.28 -2.78 -6.58
N LEU A 89 -6.15 -3.16 -5.64
CA LEU A 89 -5.89 -3.08 -4.20
C LEU A 89 -4.75 -4.01 -3.78
N TYR A 90 -4.86 -5.32 -4.08
CA TYR A 90 -3.85 -6.30 -3.69
C TYR A 90 -2.56 -6.15 -4.49
N GLY A 91 -2.64 -5.85 -5.78
CA GLY A 91 -1.46 -5.55 -6.60
C GLY A 91 -0.72 -4.32 -6.08
N GLY A 92 -1.46 -3.26 -5.76
CA GLY A 92 -0.92 -2.04 -5.17
C GLY A 92 -0.30 -2.26 -3.78
N MET A 93 -0.98 -3.02 -2.92
CA MET A 93 -0.47 -3.35 -1.58
C MET A 93 0.78 -4.24 -1.63
N ALA A 94 0.79 -5.27 -2.47
CA ALA A 94 1.96 -6.15 -2.63
C ALA A 94 3.17 -5.37 -3.17
N TRP A 95 2.93 -4.53 -4.17
CA TRP A 95 3.96 -3.66 -4.73
C TRP A 95 4.50 -2.67 -3.69
N GLY A 96 3.59 -2.01 -2.96
CA GLY A 96 3.95 -1.09 -1.88
C GLY A 96 4.73 -1.74 -0.74
N MET A 97 4.33 -2.96 -0.34
CA MET A 97 5.02 -3.74 0.69
C MET A 97 6.44 -4.13 0.25
N GLY A 98 6.61 -4.58 -0.99
CA GLY A 98 7.94 -4.91 -1.52
C GLY A 98 8.85 -3.67 -1.59
N LEU A 99 8.31 -2.52 -1.96
CA LEU A 99 9.05 -1.26 -1.97
C LEU A 99 9.43 -0.80 -0.55
N LEU A 100 8.52 -0.97 0.41
CA LEU A 100 8.78 -0.71 1.83
C LEU A 100 9.92 -1.59 2.37
N LEU A 101 9.92 -2.87 2.04
CA LEU A 101 10.96 -3.81 2.46
C LEU A 101 12.33 -3.42 1.90
N LEU A 102 12.41 -3.04 0.62
CA LEU A 102 13.66 -2.51 0.06
C LEU A 102 14.10 -1.23 0.78
N LEU A 103 13.17 -0.32 1.06
CA LEU A 103 13.48 0.93 1.75
C LEU A 103 14.01 0.67 3.17
N ILE A 104 13.45 -0.33 3.86
CA ILE A 104 13.94 -0.76 5.16
C ILE A 104 15.36 -1.35 5.03
N ASN A 105 15.57 -2.32 4.13
CA ASN A 105 16.85 -3.01 3.98
C ASN A 105 18.00 -2.08 3.53
N TYR A 106 17.74 -1.19 2.57
CA TYR A 106 18.79 -0.39 1.94
C TYR A 106 18.98 0.99 2.55
N TRP A 107 17.96 1.52 3.23
CA TRP A 107 18.03 2.87 3.80
C TRP A 107 18.03 2.85 5.32
N ILE A 108 17.20 2.02 5.95
CA ILE A 108 17.02 2.04 7.41
C ILE A 108 17.98 1.08 8.10
N ALA A 109 18.18 -0.13 7.59
CA ALA A 109 19.07 -1.10 8.21
C ALA A 109 20.53 -0.60 8.34
N PRO A 110 21.14 0.05 7.32
CA PRO A 110 22.49 0.63 7.46
C PRO A 110 22.55 1.73 8.53
N LEU A 111 21.44 2.45 8.73
CA LEU A 111 21.36 3.50 9.74
C LEU A 111 21.27 2.92 11.16
N ILE A 112 20.51 1.85 11.34
CA ILE A 112 20.46 1.10 12.59
C ILE A 112 21.84 0.51 12.89
N ASP A 113 22.49 -0.09 11.89
CA ASP A 113 23.80 -0.72 12.03
C ASP A 113 24.92 0.30 12.34
N SER A 114 24.79 1.55 11.86
CA SER A 114 25.75 2.63 12.15
C SER A 114 25.54 3.32 13.50
N SER A 115 24.43 3.07 14.21
CA SER A 115 24.15 3.63 15.53
C SER A 115 24.01 2.53 16.60
N PRO A 116 25.00 2.38 17.51
CA PRO A 116 24.96 1.33 18.55
C PRO A 116 23.72 1.42 19.45
N ALA A 117 23.22 2.64 19.69
CA ALA A 117 22.01 2.88 20.47
C ALA A 117 20.74 2.38 19.77
N MET A 118 20.61 2.60 18.46
CA MET A 118 19.48 2.09 17.66
C MET A 118 19.54 0.57 17.54
N ALA A 119 20.72 0.00 17.27
CA ALA A 119 20.91 -1.44 17.19
C ALA A 119 20.55 -2.14 18.52
N LYS A 120 20.93 -1.56 19.67
CA LYS A 120 20.55 -2.08 20.98
C LYS A 120 19.02 -2.04 21.17
N THR A 121 18.40 -0.90 20.90
CA THR A 121 16.95 -0.72 21.04
C THR A 121 16.17 -1.71 20.17
N MET A 122 16.58 -1.92 18.92
CA MET A 122 15.93 -2.89 18.02
C MET A 122 16.04 -4.33 18.53
N ARG A 123 17.20 -4.71 19.11
CA ARG A 123 17.36 -6.03 19.76
C ARG A 123 16.48 -6.17 21.00
N ASP A 124 16.42 -5.13 21.84
CA ASP A 124 15.60 -5.12 23.05
C ASP A 124 14.10 -5.26 22.71
N MET A 125 13.69 -4.74 21.55
CA MET A 125 12.33 -4.88 21.02
C MET A 125 12.07 -6.21 20.28
N ASN A 126 13.06 -7.09 20.14
CA ASN A 126 13.00 -8.28 19.25
C ASN A 126 12.48 -7.95 17.83
N ALA A 127 12.82 -6.76 17.32
CA ALA A 127 12.32 -6.28 16.04
C ALA A 127 13.14 -6.87 14.89
N VAL A 128 12.45 -7.48 13.92
CA VAL A 128 13.07 -7.92 12.66
C VAL A 128 13.12 -6.72 11.71
N TYR A 129 14.31 -6.16 11.53
CA TYR A 129 14.54 -4.99 10.65
C TYR A 129 15.36 -5.31 9.39
N ARG A 130 15.79 -6.56 9.23
CA ARG A 130 16.37 -7.10 7.99
C ARG A 130 15.53 -8.27 7.53
N VAL A 131 15.14 -8.23 6.26
CA VAL A 131 14.44 -9.32 5.58
C VAL A 131 15.28 -9.70 4.36
N ASP A 132 15.21 -10.94 3.89
CA ASP A 132 15.88 -11.31 2.64
C ASP A 132 15.30 -10.50 1.47
N ASP A 133 16.19 -9.93 0.63
CA ASP A 133 15.81 -9.16 -0.55
C ASP A 133 14.94 -9.96 -1.52
N LEU A 134 15.06 -11.30 -1.49
CA LEU A 134 14.20 -12.20 -2.24
C LEU A 134 12.71 -11.91 -2.01
N TRP A 135 12.30 -11.66 -0.76
CA TRP A 135 10.90 -11.39 -0.43
C TRP A 135 10.43 -10.05 -0.98
N ALA A 136 11.28 -9.03 -0.90
CA ALA A 136 10.99 -7.72 -1.44
C ALA A 136 10.83 -7.77 -2.98
N ILE A 137 11.72 -8.49 -3.66
CA ILE A 137 11.69 -8.69 -5.11
C ILE A 137 10.45 -9.49 -5.54
N LEU A 138 10.11 -10.56 -4.82
CA LEU A 138 8.92 -11.36 -5.09
C LEU A 138 7.64 -10.54 -4.94
N MET A 139 7.52 -9.77 -3.86
CA MET A 139 6.39 -8.87 -3.62
C MET A 139 6.26 -7.79 -4.70
N LEU A 140 7.38 -7.15 -5.06
CA LEU A 140 7.41 -6.15 -6.14
C LEU A 140 6.99 -6.74 -7.48
N SER A 141 7.51 -7.91 -7.81
CA SER A 141 7.23 -8.60 -9.06
C SER A 141 5.78 -9.06 -9.14
N ALA A 142 5.25 -9.68 -8.07
CA ALA A 142 3.85 -10.08 -7.98
C ALA A 142 2.91 -8.87 -8.08
N GLY A 143 3.22 -7.79 -7.36
CA GLY A 143 2.46 -6.55 -7.40
C GLY A 143 2.49 -5.89 -8.78
N ALA A 144 3.67 -5.82 -9.41
CA ALA A 144 3.83 -5.27 -10.77
C ALA A 144 3.07 -6.10 -11.82
N ILE A 145 3.07 -7.42 -11.72
CA ILE A 145 2.30 -8.30 -12.60
C ILE A 145 0.80 -8.04 -12.42
N MET A 146 0.29 -7.99 -11.18
CA MET A 146 -1.13 -7.71 -10.93
C MET A 146 -1.54 -6.32 -11.42
N LEU A 147 -0.73 -5.30 -11.17
CA LEU A 147 -0.96 -3.94 -11.67
C LEU A 147 -0.86 -3.86 -13.20
N GLY A 148 0.03 -4.64 -13.81
CA GLY A 148 0.14 -4.76 -15.27
C GLY A 148 -1.08 -5.41 -15.90
N ILE A 149 -1.60 -6.49 -15.30
CA ILE A 149 -2.86 -7.13 -15.70
C ILE A 149 -4.03 -6.14 -15.53
N PHE A 150 -4.07 -5.41 -14.42
CA PHE A 150 -5.06 -4.35 -14.20
C PHE A 150 -4.99 -3.28 -15.30
N ALA A 151 -3.81 -2.74 -15.58
CA ALA A 151 -3.61 -1.72 -16.60
C ALA A 151 -4.03 -2.22 -17.99
N PHE A 152 -3.64 -3.45 -18.35
CA PHE A 152 -4.02 -4.06 -19.62
C PHE A 152 -5.54 -4.22 -19.75
N MET A 153 -6.21 -4.73 -18.71
CA MET A 153 -7.67 -4.85 -18.70
C MET A 153 -8.36 -3.47 -18.76
N ALA A 154 -7.83 -2.50 -18.04
CA ALA A 154 -8.38 -1.14 -18.02
C ALA A 154 -8.28 -0.46 -19.39
N VAL A 155 -7.15 -0.60 -20.09
CA VAL A 155 -6.97 -0.12 -21.48
C VAL A 155 -7.92 -0.81 -22.44
N ARG A 156 -8.07 -2.14 -22.36
CA ARG A 156 -9.00 -2.91 -23.21
C ARG A 156 -10.46 -2.46 -23.04
N VAL A 157 -10.88 -2.18 -21.81
CA VAL A 157 -12.24 -1.70 -21.51
C VAL A 157 -12.45 -0.26 -22.01
N SER A 158 -11.45 0.61 -21.85
CA SER A 158 -11.51 1.98 -22.37
C SER A 158 -11.53 2.03 -23.90
N GLY A 159 -10.74 1.19 -24.57
CA GLY A 159 -10.75 1.06 -26.03
C GLY A 159 -12.07 0.52 -26.59
N ALA A 160 -12.75 -0.37 -25.87
CA ALA A 160 -14.06 -0.91 -26.28
C ALA A 160 -15.20 0.13 -26.20
N LYS A 161 -15.06 1.19 -25.39
CA LYS A 161 -16.01 2.31 -25.35
C LYS A 161 -15.80 3.33 -26.48
N VAL A 162 -14.71 3.23 -27.25
CA VAL A 162 -14.41 4.06 -28.42
C VAL A 162 -14.68 3.27 -29.70
N LYS A 163 -15.95 2.90 -29.90
CA LYS A 163 -16.52 2.70 -31.23
C LYS A 163 -17.81 3.53 -31.32
N PRO A 164 -17.72 4.83 -31.62
CA PRO A 164 -18.87 5.57 -32.10
C PRO A 164 -19.04 5.26 -33.60
N GLY A 165 -20.14 4.59 -33.95
CA GLY A 165 -20.69 4.58 -35.31
C GLY A 165 -19.90 3.82 -36.37
N GLU A 166 -20.21 2.52 -36.50
CA GLU A 166 -20.57 2.00 -37.82
C GLU A 166 -22.10 2.09 -37.94
#